data_AF-A0A4Q5XYB9-F1
#
_entry.id   AF-A0A4Q5XYB9-F1
#
_cell.length_a   1.000
_cell.length_b   1.000
_cell.length_c   1.000
_cell.angle_alpha   90.00
_cell.angle_beta   90.00
_cell.angle_gamma   90.00
#
_symmetry.space_group_name_H-M   'P 1'
#
loop_
_entity.id
_entity.type
_entity.pdbx_description
1 polymer ?
#
loop_
_entity_poly.entity_id
_entity_poly.type
_entity_poly.pdbx_seq_one_letter_code
_entity_poly.pdbx_strand_id
1 'polypeptide(L)' 'DHKAFVAKYDLKVRLGSDEDGTVCNAFGVWQEKQLYGKRFMGIVRSTFLIDPEGVIRRVWRNVRVAGHVDRVEQDFLAAR' A
#
# COMPACT_ATOMS: atom_id res chain seq x y z
N ASP A 1 8.23 -1.23 -15.70
CA ASP A 1 6.89 -0.79 -16.15
C ASP A 1 5.82 -1.88 -15.89
N HIS A 2 4.63 -1.48 -15.41
CA HIS A 2 3.55 -2.36 -14.93
C HIS A 2 2.46 -2.69 -15.97
N LYS A 3 2.60 -2.22 -17.21
CA LYS A 3 1.59 -2.39 -18.30
C LYS A 3 1.08 -3.81 -18.48
N ALA A 4 1.97 -4.80 -18.47
CA ALA A 4 1.58 -6.21 -18.64
C ALA A 4 0.67 -6.71 -17.49
N PHE A 5 0.93 -6.26 -16.26
CA PHE A 5 0.12 -6.61 -15.09
C PHE A 5 -1.25 -5.92 -15.14
N VAL A 6 -1.26 -4.62 -15.48
CA VAL A 6 -2.49 -3.84 -15.68
C VAL A 6 -3.38 -4.51 -16.72
N ALA A 7 -2.82 -4.88 -17.88
CA ALA A 7 -3.57 -5.54 -18.95
C ALA A 7 -4.06 -6.94 -18.55
N LYS A 8 -3.22 -7.75 -17.90
CA LYS A 8 -3.58 -9.11 -17.47
C LYS A 8 -4.76 -9.15 -16.50
N TYR A 9 -4.88 -8.15 -15.64
CA TYR A 9 -5.92 -8.08 -14.59
C TYR A 9 -6.98 -7.00 -14.85
N ASP A 10 -6.99 -6.40 -16.05
CA ASP A 10 -7.90 -5.32 -16.46
C ASP A 10 -8.06 -4.20 -15.40
N LEU A 11 -6.94 -3.76 -14.81
CA LEU A 11 -6.97 -2.80 -13.71
C LEU A 11 -7.45 -1.43 -14.21
N LYS A 12 -8.46 -0.87 -13.55
CA LYS A 12 -8.99 0.49 -13.84
C LYS A 12 -8.25 1.60 -13.08
N VAL A 13 -7.24 1.23 -12.31
CA VAL A 13 -6.42 2.14 -11.52
C VAL A 13 -4.99 2.20 -12.07
N ARG A 14 -4.33 3.34 -11.86
CA ARG A 14 -2.90 3.49 -12.20
C ARG A 14 -2.05 2.84 -11.11
N LEU A 15 -0.98 2.18 -11.52
CA LEU A 15 0.06 1.68 -10.62
C LEU A 15 1.29 2.58 -10.71
N GLY A 16 1.77 3.08 -9.58
CA GLY A 16 3.03 3.82 -9.52
C GLY A 16 4.23 2.87 -9.62
N SER A 17 5.27 3.28 -10.35
CA SER A 17 6.56 2.59 -10.40
C SER A 17 7.55 3.36 -9.53
N ASP A 18 7.90 2.81 -8.37
CA ASP A 18 8.79 3.41 -7.38
C ASP A 18 10.16 2.70 -7.43
N GLU A 19 10.85 2.82 -8.56
CA GLU A 19 12.07 2.05 -8.85
C GLU A 19 13.25 2.45 -7.95
N ASP A 20 13.32 3.71 -7.52
CA ASP A 20 14.34 4.24 -6.62
C ASP A 20 13.95 4.09 -5.13
N GLY A 21 12.72 3.66 -4.85
CA GLY A 21 12.19 3.46 -3.50
C GLY A 21 11.87 4.75 -2.75
N THR A 22 11.90 5.92 -3.41
CA THR A 22 11.70 7.21 -2.75
C THR A 22 10.34 7.27 -2.05
N VAL A 23 9.28 6.80 -2.70
CA VAL A 23 7.93 6.80 -2.13
C VAL A 23 7.83 5.78 -0.99
N CYS A 24 8.35 4.56 -1.18
CA CYS A 24 8.32 3.53 -0.15
C CYS A 24 9.04 3.95 1.14
N ASN A 25 10.16 4.66 1.00
CA ASN A 25 10.90 5.22 2.13
C ASN A 25 10.13 6.35 2.80
N ALA A 26 9.58 7.30 2.03
CA ALA A 26 8.80 8.43 2.57
C ALA A 26 7.56 7.97 3.36
N PHE A 27 6.86 6.93 2.90
CA PHE A 27 5.72 6.33 3.59
C PHE A 27 6.13 5.35 4.71
N GLY A 28 7.44 5.10 4.87
CA GLY A 28 8.00 4.18 5.86
C GLY A 28 7.49 2.75 5.70
N VAL A 29 7.25 2.30 4.46
CA VAL A 29 6.79 0.93 4.18
C VAL A 29 7.94 -0.02 3.87
N TRP A 30 9.13 0.50 3.58
CA TRP A 30 10.35 -0.28 3.52
C TRP A 30 10.85 -0.58 4.93
N GLN A 31 10.71 -1.82 5.39
CA GLN A 31 11.02 -2.20 6.77
C GLN A 31 11.77 -3.53 6.83
N GLU A 32 12.46 -3.77 7.94
CA GLU A 32 13.07 -5.07 8.23
C GLU A 32 11.98 -6.10 8.51
N LYS A 33 12.09 -7.26 7.86
CA LYS A 33 11.22 -8.41 8.04
C LYS A 33 12.05 -9.60 8.50
N GLN A 34 11.48 -10.41 9.38
CA GLN A 34 12.09 -11.67 9.79
C GLN A 34 11.27 -12.84 9.23
N LEU A 35 11.93 -13.76 8.52
CA LEU A 35 11.31 -15.00 8.05
C LEU A 35 12.29 -16.14 8.32
N TYR A 36 11.83 -17.14 9.08
CA TYR A 36 12.62 -18.31 9.46
C TYR A 36 14.01 -17.94 10.02
N GLY A 37 14.05 -16.97 10.94
CA GLY A 37 15.29 -16.51 11.58
C GLY A 37 16.16 -15.58 10.72
N LYS A 38 15.91 -15.46 9.41
CA LYS A 38 16.63 -14.53 8.53
C LYS A 38 15.98 -13.16 8.51
N ARG A 39 16.80 -12.10 8.62
CA ARG A 39 16.38 -10.70 8.49
C ARG A 39 16.64 -10.21 7.07
N PHE A 40 15.67 -9.52 6.49
CA PHE A 40 15.79 -8.89 5.17
C PHE A 40 14.89 -7.67 5.10
N MET A 41 15.27 -6.69 4.29
CA MET A 41 14.42 -5.54 4.02
C MET A 41 13.35 -5.90 3.00
N GLY A 42 12.13 -5.40 3.19
CA GLY A 42 11.05 -5.63 2.26
C GLY A 42 9.92 -4.63 2.44
N ILE A 43 9.08 -4.52 1.41
CA ILE A 43 7.86 -3.71 1.50
C ILE A 43 6.88 -4.41 2.45
N VAL A 44 6.44 -3.68 3.47
CA VAL A 44 5.31 -4.05 4.33
C VAL A 44 4.03 -3.55 3.67
N ARG A 45 3.16 -4.49 3.28
CA ARG A 45 1.88 -4.18 2.63
C ARG A 45 1.10 -3.20 3.49
N SER A 46 0.85 -2.03 2.95
CA SER A 46 0.21 -0.92 3.64
C SER A 46 -0.74 -0.20 2.70
N THR A 47 -1.72 0.49 3.27
CA THR A 47 -2.67 1.35 2.56
C THR A 47 -2.81 2.65 3.33
N PHE A 48 -3.01 3.75 2.61
CA PHE A 48 -3.09 5.09 3.16
C PHE A 48 -4.33 5.76 2.57
N LEU A 49 -5.09 6.45 3.42
CA LEU A 49 -6.16 7.35 2.98
C LEU A 49 -5.64 8.77 3.10
N ILE A 50 -5.60 9.48 1.98
CA ILE A 50 -5.10 10.85 1.87
C ILE A 50 -6.25 11.72 1.35
N ASP A 51 -6.49 12.85 2.00
CA ASP A 51 -7.53 13.80 1.60
C ASP A 51 -7.07 14.75 0.46
N PRO A 52 -7.95 15.60 -0.08
CA PRO A 52 -7.58 16.56 -1.12
C PRO A 52 -6.50 17.57 -0.71
N GLU A 53 -6.36 17.86 0.58
CA GLU A 53 -5.34 18.74 1.13
C GLU A 53 -3.97 18.04 1.30
N GLY A 54 -3.88 16.75 0.98
CA GLY A 54 -2.65 15.96 1.07
C GLY A 54 -2.36 15.40 2.47
N VAL A 55 -3.33 15.48 3.39
CA VAL A 55 -3.20 14.98 4.76
C VAL A 55 -3.57 13.50 4.82
N ILE A 56 -2.72 12.71 5.45
CA ILE A 56 -3.01 11.30 5.75
C ILE A 56 -4.07 11.24 6.85
N ARG A 57 -5.30 10.86 6.48
CA ARG A 57 -6.42 10.69 7.41
C ARG A 57 -6.43 9.33 8.06
N ARG A 58 -5.88 8.31 7.40
CA ARG A 58 -5.80 6.96 7.97
C ARG A 58 -4.67 6.13 7.37
N VAL A 59 -4.15 5.20 8.17
CA VAL A 59 -3.08 4.29 7.79
C VAL A 59 -3.43 2.87 8.21
N TRP A 60 -3.29 1.92 7.28
CA TRP A 60 -3.33 0.49 7.55
C TRP A 60 -1.96 -0.11 7.22
N ARG A 61 -1.25 -0.63 8.22
CA ARG A 61 0.05 -1.32 8.06
C ARG A 61 -0.11 -2.83 8.31
N ASN A 62 0.85 -3.63 7.86
CA ASN A 62 0.83 -5.09 8.00
C ASN A 62 -0.48 -5.72 7.48
N VAL A 63 -0.94 -5.21 6.33
CA VAL A 63 -2.24 -5.57 5.76
C VAL A 63 -2.28 -7.05 5.36
N ARG A 64 -3.33 -7.73 5.81
CA ARG A 64 -3.76 -9.03 5.25
C ARG A 64 -4.77 -8.75 4.14
N VAL A 65 -4.68 -9.45 3.01
CA VAL A 65 -5.49 -9.14 1.82
C VAL A 65 -6.97 -9.43 2.03
N ALA A 66 -7.31 -10.56 2.65
CA ALA A 66 -8.69 -10.96 2.87
C ALA A 66 -9.43 -9.94 3.77
N GLY A 67 -10.56 -9.42 3.29
CA GLY A 67 -11.40 -8.44 3.99
C GLY A 67 -10.81 -7.01 4.06
N HIS A 68 -9.66 -6.75 3.42
CA HIS A 68 -9.03 -5.43 3.51
C HIS A 68 -9.81 -4.34 2.80
N VAL A 69 -10.35 -4.64 1.63
CA VAL A 69 -11.10 -3.65 0.83
C VAL A 69 -12.34 -3.19 1.58
N ASP A 70 -13.13 -4.14 2.10
CA ASP A 70 -14.33 -3.84 2.91
C ASP A 70 -13.99 -2.98 4.13
N ARG A 71 -12.86 -3.28 4.80
CA ARG A 71 -12.39 -2.48 5.92
C ARG A 71 -12.00 -1.06 5.52
N VAL A 72 -11.30 -0.89 4.40
CA VAL A 72 -10.92 0.43 3.89
C VAL A 72 -12.16 1.24 3.51
N GLU A 73 -13.14 0.61 2.85
CA GLU A 73 -14.39 1.25 2.47
C GLU A 73 -15.21 1.68 3.69
N GLN A 74 -15.39 0.79 4.67
CA GLN A 74 -16.08 1.10 5.92
C GLN A 74 -15.43 2.28 6.65
N ASP A 75 -14.11 2.23 6.81
CA ASP A 75 -13.36 3.28 7.49
C ASP A 75 -13.38 4.61 6.72
N PHE A 76 -13.40 4.57 5.38
CA PHE A 76 -13.56 5.76 4.54
C PHE A 76 -14.94 6.40 4.71
N LEU A 77 -16.01 5.59 4.69
CA LEU A 77 -17.38 6.08 4.87
C LEU A 77 -17.61 6.64 6.28
N ALA A 78 -16.99 6.04 7.31
CA ALA A 78 -17.08 6.53 8.68
C ALA A 78 -16.31 7.84 8.92
N ALA A 79 -15.38 8.20 8.04
CA ALA A 79 -14.56 9.41 8.12
C ALA A 79 -15.08 10.56 7.23
N ARG A 80 -16.17 10.34 6.50
CA ARG A 80 -16.87 11.38 5.72
C ARG A 80 -17.66 12.36 6.59
#